data_AF-A0A957FQS2-F1
#
_entry.id   AF-A0A957FQS2-F1
#
_cell.length_a   1.000
_cell.length_b   1.000
_cell.length_c   1.000
_cell.angle_alpha   90.00
_cell.angle_beta   90.00
_cell.angle_gamma   90.00
#
_symmetry.space_group_name_H-M   'P 1'
#
loop_
_entity.id
_entity.type
_entity.pdbx_description
1 polymer ?
#
loop_
_entity_poly.entity_id
_entity_poly.type
_entity_poly.pdbx_seq_one_letter_code
_entity_poly.pdbx_strand_id
1 'polypeptide(L)'
;MSETTLTALTWLIPAGPLLAFFLIMLFLKRSHTVSFITAWTGIGVALVFSWIVAGHMLGLYWQDYQNKTHDLEHHPAVIESSIAWLPIGDYYADAPTMLAEAEMAEHGEEEAHGAEEEHGAEEETHGAETTAVPQYSGQWLSLGVVVDPLNTLMLIMVPFTVLMIFIYSVGYHNFGQPLGTKLGTPNHGKEEPLFARFFAMMSLFAGAMLILVVADNLLLFFIGWEIMGFCSYSLIGFWYARTYDDPRKIPPRYASIKAFMTTRVADVVMLLGIVFYYRVFGTLNFAQTMNGEALLRAAENPAVGVVGLAIITLFLFTGTDGKSAQWPLHVWLPDAMEGPTPVSAVIHAAAMVSAGIFLLLRIFPLIAVSLHTNPTVGIIIGGIGAFTALMAATMALTQSDVKGVLAFSTISQLGFMVAALGVGAFVAAAFHLITHAFFKALLFMGSGSIIHGMEHGHHHYLDHHGGHVDDHHGDHGGHDDFDP
;
A
#
# COMPACT_ATOMS: atom_id res chain seq x y z
N MET A 1 11.58 -19.20 -16.83
CA MET A 1 10.51 -18.51 -17.59
C MET A 1 11.19 -17.44 -18.44
N SER A 2 10.71 -17.10 -19.64
CA SER A 2 11.27 -15.94 -20.35
C SER A 2 10.92 -14.65 -19.60
N GLU A 3 11.74 -13.61 -19.72
CA GLU A 3 11.47 -12.29 -19.12
C GLU A 3 10.11 -11.75 -19.59
N THR A 4 9.81 -11.89 -20.88
CA THR A 4 8.50 -11.50 -21.46
C THR A 4 7.31 -12.19 -20.79
N THR A 5 7.44 -13.49 -20.49
CA THR A 5 6.37 -14.25 -19.81
C THR A 5 6.25 -13.83 -18.35
N LEU A 6 7.37 -13.64 -17.66
CA LEU A 6 7.41 -13.17 -16.28
C LEU A 6 6.74 -11.78 -16.16
N THR A 7 7.08 -10.87 -17.05
CA THR A 7 6.49 -9.53 -17.17
C THR A 7 4.97 -9.60 -17.33
N ALA A 8 4.51 -10.38 -18.32
CA ALA A 8 3.09 -10.50 -18.63
C ALA A 8 2.30 -11.07 -17.44
N LEU A 9 2.85 -12.10 -16.77
CA LEU A 9 2.22 -12.67 -15.59
C LEU A 9 2.16 -11.66 -14.44
N THR A 10 3.21 -10.88 -14.21
CA THR A 10 3.24 -9.87 -13.14
C THR A 10 2.18 -8.78 -13.35
N TRP A 11 1.98 -8.30 -14.58
CA TRP A 11 0.89 -7.36 -14.91
C TRP A 11 -0.51 -7.95 -14.70
N LEU A 12 -0.66 -9.26 -14.90
CA LEU A 12 -1.95 -9.94 -14.71
C LEU A 12 -2.32 -10.16 -13.24
N ILE A 13 -1.37 -10.04 -12.30
CA ILE A 13 -1.63 -10.22 -10.86
C ILE A 13 -2.72 -9.25 -10.36
N PRO A 14 -2.59 -7.91 -10.50
CA PRO A 14 -3.64 -6.99 -10.07
C PRO A 14 -4.90 -7.04 -10.96
N ALA A 15 -4.80 -7.52 -12.20
CA ALA A 15 -5.88 -7.45 -13.17
C ALA A 15 -7.14 -8.23 -12.73
N GLY A 16 -6.98 -9.38 -12.07
CA GLY A 16 -8.10 -10.21 -11.61
C GLY A 16 -9.06 -9.48 -10.65
N PRO A 17 -8.57 -8.97 -9.51
CA PRO A 17 -9.39 -8.19 -8.57
C PRO A 17 -9.94 -6.89 -9.17
N LEU A 18 -9.18 -6.20 -10.01
CA LEU A 18 -9.66 -4.97 -10.68
C LEU A 18 -10.81 -5.27 -11.65
N LEU A 19 -10.69 -6.33 -12.45
CA LEU A 19 -11.75 -6.78 -13.33
C LEU A 19 -13.00 -7.18 -12.53
N ALA A 20 -12.82 -7.90 -11.42
CA ALA A 20 -13.92 -8.27 -10.54
C ALA A 20 -14.67 -7.03 -10.02
N PHE A 21 -13.95 -5.98 -9.60
CA PHE A 21 -14.56 -4.71 -9.20
C PHE A 21 -15.47 -4.12 -10.29
N PHE A 22 -14.95 -3.97 -11.52
CA PHE A 22 -15.73 -3.38 -12.62
C PHE A 22 -16.94 -4.25 -12.99
N LEU A 23 -16.77 -5.57 -13.08
CA LEU A 23 -17.86 -6.49 -13.38
C LEU A 23 -18.97 -6.42 -12.33
N ILE A 24 -18.60 -6.40 -11.04
CA ILE A 24 -19.57 -6.34 -9.96
C ILE A 24 -20.35 -5.01 -9.98
N MET A 25 -19.64 -3.90 -10.13
CA MET A 25 -20.25 -2.57 -10.13
C MET A 25 -21.17 -2.32 -11.33
N LEU A 26 -20.76 -2.76 -12.52
CA LEU A 26 -21.48 -2.48 -13.77
C LEU A 26 -22.61 -3.47 -14.04
N PHE A 27 -22.41 -4.76 -13.74
CA PHE A 27 -23.30 -5.81 -14.23
C PHE A 27 -23.91 -6.69 -13.13
N LEU A 28 -23.25 -6.86 -11.99
CA LEU A 28 -23.64 -7.90 -11.01
C LEU A 28 -24.30 -7.35 -9.74
N LYS A 29 -24.57 -6.04 -9.66
CA LYS A 29 -25.15 -5.39 -8.46
C LYS A 29 -26.43 -6.05 -7.93
N ARG A 30 -27.22 -6.69 -8.79
CA ARG A 30 -28.49 -7.36 -8.44
C ARG A 30 -28.33 -8.81 -7.99
N SER A 31 -27.16 -9.43 -8.17
CA SER A 31 -26.92 -10.84 -7.86
C SER A 31 -25.81 -11.01 -6.84
N HIS A 32 -26.19 -11.26 -5.59
CA HIS A 32 -25.24 -11.39 -4.49
C HIS A 32 -24.32 -12.60 -4.68
N THR A 33 -24.88 -13.74 -5.09
CA THR A 33 -24.11 -14.98 -5.30
C THR A 33 -23.08 -14.81 -6.39
N VAL A 34 -23.46 -14.23 -7.53
CA VAL A 34 -22.52 -14.03 -8.64
C VAL A 34 -21.47 -12.98 -8.25
N SER A 35 -21.83 -11.95 -7.47
CA SER A 35 -20.89 -10.93 -7.01
C SER A 35 -19.75 -11.50 -6.18
N PHE A 36 -20.03 -12.31 -5.14
CA PHE A 36 -18.95 -12.85 -4.31
C PHE A 36 -18.14 -13.91 -5.04
N ILE A 37 -18.76 -14.72 -5.92
CA ILE A 37 -18.03 -15.69 -6.75
C ILE A 37 -17.06 -14.97 -7.68
N THR A 38 -17.51 -13.91 -8.36
CA THR A 38 -16.63 -13.09 -9.21
C THR A 38 -15.47 -12.48 -8.40
N ALA A 39 -15.73 -12.01 -7.18
CA ALA A 39 -14.71 -11.49 -6.29
C ALA A 39 -13.68 -12.57 -5.88
N TRP A 40 -14.15 -13.77 -5.49
CA TRP A 40 -13.31 -14.93 -5.16
C TRP A 40 -12.46 -15.38 -6.34
N THR A 41 -13.05 -15.47 -7.53
CA THR A 41 -12.33 -15.83 -8.75
C THR A 41 -11.26 -14.78 -9.07
N GLY A 42 -11.59 -13.48 -8.94
CA GLY A 42 -10.64 -12.40 -9.18
C GLY A 42 -9.39 -12.49 -8.29
N ILE A 43 -9.57 -12.65 -6.97
CA ILE A 43 -8.44 -12.79 -6.04
C ILE A 43 -7.75 -14.16 -6.13
N GLY A 44 -8.49 -15.23 -6.45
CA GLY A 44 -7.92 -16.56 -6.67
C GLY A 44 -7.01 -16.62 -7.90
N VAL A 45 -7.38 -15.95 -8.99
CA VAL A 45 -6.52 -15.79 -10.17
C VAL A 45 -5.26 -15.01 -9.83
N ALA A 46 -5.40 -13.90 -9.08
CA ALA A 46 -4.25 -13.14 -8.60
C ALA A 46 -3.31 -14.01 -7.74
N LEU A 47 -3.85 -14.83 -6.82
CA LEU A 47 -3.06 -15.75 -6.02
C LEU A 47 -2.24 -16.72 -6.89
N VAL A 48 -2.89 -17.35 -7.87
CA VAL A 48 -2.22 -18.31 -8.76
C VAL A 48 -1.08 -17.66 -9.53
N PHE A 49 -1.31 -16.53 -10.19
CA PHE A 49 -0.25 -15.83 -10.92
C PHE A 49 0.85 -15.35 -9.99
N SER A 50 0.48 -14.81 -8.83
CA SER A 50 1.42 -14.34 -7.82
C SER A 50 2.34 -15.45 -7.32
N TRP A 51 1.80 -16.64 -7.06
CA TRP A 51 2.58 -17.79 -6.59
C TRP A 51 3.41 -18.44 -7.70
N ILE A 52 2.98 -18.40 -8.96
CA ILE A 52 3.80 -18.81 -10.11
C ILE A 52 5.02 -17.89 -10.23
N VAL A 53 4.79 -16.57 -10.18
CA VAL A 53 5.86 -15.55 -10.24
C VAL A 53 6.81 -15.71 -9.05
N ALA A 54 6.27 -15.75 -7.83
CA ALA A 54 7.06 -15.89 -6.61
C ALA A 54 7.84 -17.22 -6.57
N GLY A 55 7.23 -18.33 -6.97
CA GLY A 55 7.90 -19.63 -7.05
C GLY A 55 9.03 -19.65 -8.09
N HIS A 56 8.84 -18.98 -9.23
CA HIS A 56 9.91 -18.83 -10.21
C HIS A 56 11.09 -18.04 -9.64
N MET A 57 10.82 -16.91 -8.98
CA MET A 57 11.85 -16.07 -8.36
C MET A 57 12.59 -16.80 -7.26
N LEU A 58 11.88 -17.49 -6.35
CA LEU A 58 12.50 -18.33 -5.32
C LEU A 58 13.39 -19.41 -5.93
N GLY A 59 12.99 -20.00 -7.06
CA GLY A 59 13.82 -20.94 -7.81
C GLY A 59 15.11 -20.32 -8.34
N LEU A 60 15.03 -19.10 -8.88
CA LEU A 60 16.21 -18.34 -9.35
C LEU A 60 17.15 -18.01 -8.18
N TYR A 61 16.62 -17.51 -7.06
CA TYR A 61 17.40 -17.22 -5.86
C TYR A 61 18.05 -18.48 -5.27
N TRP A 62 17.32 -19.60 -5.26
CA TRP A 62 17.86 -20.87 -4.79
C TRP A 62 19.03 -21.36 -5.67
N GLN A 63 18.92 -21.19 -6.98
CA GLN A 63 20.00 -21.53 -7.91
C GLN A 63 21.21 -20.61 -7.74
N ASP A 64 21.01 -19.29 -7.64
CA ASP A 64 22.07 -18.32 -7.40
C ASP A 64 22.82 -18.60 -6.09
N TYR A 65 22.07 -18.90 -5.01
CA TYR A 65 22.63 -19.31 -3.73
C TYR A 65 23.45 -20.61 -3.83
N GLN A 66 22.97 -21.60 -4.56
CA GLN A 66 23.72 -22.84 -4.79
C GLN A 66 24.99 -22.63 -5.62
N ASN A 67 24.93 -21.73 -6.60
CA ASN A 67 26.04 -21.44 -7.51
C ASN A 67 27.06 -20.44 -6.93
N LYS A 68 26.76 -19.80 -5.78
CA LYS A 68 27.59 -18.77 -5.12
C LYS A 68 27.97 -17.60 -6.05
N THR A 69 27.12 -17.32 -7.03
CA THR A 69 27.32 -16.27 -8.02
C THR A 69 27.02 -14.89 -7.44
N HIS A 70 26.07 -14.78 -6.51
CA HIS A 70 25.59 -13.51 -5.94
C HIS A 70 25.13 -12.50 -7.02
N ASP A 71 24.84 -12.97 -8.24
CA ASP A 71 24.52 -12.10 -9.37
C ASP A 71 23.17 -11.41 -9.15
N LEU A 72 22.24 -12.04 -8.43
CA LEU A 72 20.93 -11.47 -8.12
C LEU A 72 20.94 -10.47 -6.95
N GLU A 73 22.02 -10.44 -6.16
CA GLU A 73 22.26 -9.42 -5.14
C GLU A 73 22.71 -8.09 -5.79
N HIS A 74 23.46 -8.17 -6.89
CA HIS A 74 23.99 -7.02 -7.62
C HIS A 74 23.08 -6.57 -8.78
N HIS A 75 22.34 -7.51 -9.39
CA HIS A 75 21.38 -7.28 -10.45
C HIS A 75 20.06 -7.98 -10.10
N PRO A 76 19.17 -7.36 -9.29
CA PRO A 76 17.81 -7.89 -9.17
C PRO A 76 17.22 -8.05 -10.58
N ALA A 77 16.28 -8.98 -10.78
CA ALA A 77 15.56 -9.09 -12.05
C ALA A 77 14.71 -7.83 -12.26
N VAL A 78 15.36 -6.76 -12.68
CA VAL A 78 14.76 -5.49 -13.08
C VAL A 78 14.21 -5.76 -14.46
N ILE A 79 12.93 -6.04 -14.49
CA ILE A 79 12.21 -6.26 -15.73
C ILE A 79 11.79 -4.87 -16.21
N GLU A 80 12.61 -4.26 -17.07
CA GLU A 80 12.19 -3.03 -17.75
C GLU A 80 11.03 -3.37 -18.70
N SER A 81 9.85 -2.86 -18.40
CA SER A 81 8.80 -2.68 -19.41
C SER A 81 7.91 -1.50 -19.05
N SER A 82 7.90 -0.50 -19.91
CA SER A 82 6.78 0.44 -20.03
C SER A 82 5.67 -0.25 -20.83
N ILE A 83 4.41 0.03 -20.50
CA ILE A 83 3.28 -0.44 -21.31
C ILE A 83 3.28 0.32 -22.65
N ALA A 84 3.77 -0.32 -23.73
CA ALA A 84 3.84 0.28 -25.07
C ALA A 84 2.48 0.68 -25.70
N TRP A 85 1.34 0.15 -25.21
CA TRP A 85 0.00 0.47 -25.74
C TRP A 85 -0.72 1.61 -25.00
N LEU A 86 -0.23 2.03 -23.83
CA LEU A 86 -0.76 3.22 -23.18
C LEU A 86 -0.22 4.42 -23.98
N PRO A 87 -1.07 5.37 -24.43
CA PRO A 87 -0.66 6.52 -25.24
C PRO A 87 0.26 7.50 -24.49
N ILE A 88 0.82 7.10 -23.35
CA ILE A 88 1.69 7.87 -22.48
C ILE A 88 3.06 7.21 -22.28
N GLY A 89 3.25 5.96 -22.75
CA GLY A 89 4.46 5.17 -22.52
C GLY A 89 5.69 5.59 -23.34
N ASP A 90 5.49 6.24 -24.50
CA ASP A 90 6.57 6.54 -25.47
C ASP A 90 6.63 8.01 -25.90
N TYR A 91 6.21 8.97 -25.06
CA TYR A 91 6.21 10.39 -25.47
C TYR A 91 7.59 11.00 -25.77
N TYR A 92 8.69 10.28 -25.57
CA TYR A 92 10.05 10.80 -25.73
C TYR A 92 11.02 9.88 -26.49
N ALA A 93 10.57 8.78 -27.08
CA ALA A 93 11.45 7.91 -27.86
C ALA A 93 12.04 8.62 -29.11
N ASP A 94 11.40 9.69 -29.59
CA ASP A 94 11.82 10.48 -30.77
C ASP A 94 12.40 11.87 -30.43
N ALA A 95 12.64 12.18 -29.15
CA ALA A 95 13.27 13.45 -28.78
C ALA A 95 14.74 13.60 -29.24
N PRO A 96 15.57 12.54 -29.33
CA PRO A 96 16.95 12.67 -29.82
C PRO A 96 17.02 12.99 -31.33
N THR A 97 16.01 12.59 -32.11
CA THR A 97 15.99 12.81 -33.57
C THR A 97 15.55 14.23 -33.93
N MET A 98 14.64 14.85 -33.17
CA MET A 98 14.21 16.24 -33.45
C MET A 98 15.25 17.31 -33.08
N LEU A 99 16.09 17.05 -32.05
CA LEU A 99 17.18 17.97 -31.69
C LEU A 99 18.37 17.83 -32.66
N ALA A 100 18.66 16.61 -33.13
CA ALA A 100 19.68 16.40 -34.17
C ALA A 100 19.27 17.02 -35.53
N GLU A 101 17.98 17.00 -35.89
CA GLU A 101 17.48 17.67 -37.09
C GLU A 101 17.46 19.21 -36.96
N ALA A 102 17.28 19.74 -35.75
CA ALA A 102 17.35 21.17 -35.46
C ALA A 102 18.80 21.70 -35.45
N GLU A 103 19.76 20.96 -34.85
CA GLU A 103 21.19 21.30 -34.88
C GLU A 103 21.79 21.16 -36.28
N MET A 104 21.33 20.17 -37.08
CA MET A 104 21.72 20.05 -38.49
C MET A 104 21.13 21.15 -39.38
N ALA A 105 20.00 21.76 -38.99
CA ALA A 105 19.40 22.88 -39.70
C ALA A 105 20.11 24.21 -39.36
N GLU A 106 20.59 24.39 -38.12
CA GLU A 106 21.40 25.55 -37.72
C GLU A 106 22.82 25.51 -38.32
N HIS A 107 23.47 24.34 -38.36
CA HIS A 107 24.81 24.21 -38.96
C HIS A 107 24.84 24.27 -40.50
N GLY A 108 23.69 24.09 -41.16
CA GLY A 108 23.58 24.26 -42.62
C GLY A 108 23.54 25.71 -43.10
N GLU A 109 23.28 26.67 -42.22
CA GLU A 109 23.23 28.11 -42.58
C GLU A 109 24.53 28.88 -42.23
N GLU A 110 25.40 28.34 -41.36
CA GLU A 110 26.66 29.00 -40.97
C GLU A 110 27.87 28.73 -41.90
N GLU A 111 27.86 27.66 -42.71
CA GLU A 111 28.98 27.36 -43.62
C GLU A 111 29.06 28.26 -44.88
N ALA A 112 28.19 29.26 -45.01
CA ALA A 112 28.16 30.16 -46.19
C ALA A 112 28.86 31.51 -46.00
N HIS A 113 29.44 31.83 -44.83
CA HIS A 113 30.08 33.13 -44.62
C HIS A 113 31.42 33.05 -43.88
N GLY A 114 32.51 33.29 -44.64
CA GLY A 114 33.68 34.00 -44.11
C GLY A 114 34.93 33.17 -43.88
N ALA A 115 35.72 33.01 -44.94
CA ALA A 115 37.18 32.91 -44.80
C ALA A 115 37.75 34.22 -44.22
N GLU A 116 38.69 34.14 -43.27
CA GLU A 116 39.99 34.87 -43.24
C GLU A 116 40.72 34.79 -41.88
N GLU A 117 42.03 34.51 -41.98
CA GLU A 117 43.19 34.98 -41.17
C GLU A 117 43.52 34.50 -39.72
N GLU A 118 44.66 33.77 -39.67
CA GLU A 118 45.86 33.77 -38.78
C GLU A 118 45.91 34.25 -37.31
N HIS A 119 46.72 33.47 -36.55
CA HIS A 119 47.65 33.79 -35.44
C HIS A 119 47.19 33.82 -33.96
N GLY A 120 47.57 32.75 -33.23
CA GLY A 120 48.45 32.81 -32.04
C GLY A 120 47.87 33.14 -30.64
N ALA A 121 48.16 32.24 -29.69
CA ALA A 121 48.46 32.42 -28.25
C ALA A 121 47.66 31.50 -27.30
N GLU A 122 48.40 30.87 -26.39
CA GLU A 122 47.97 30.01 -25.30
C GLU A 122 47.09 30.77 -24.28
N GLU A 123 46.00 30.15 -23.82
CA GLU A 123 45.48 30.35 -22.47
C GLU A 123 44.62 29.13 -22.06
N GLU A 124 45.16 28.29 -21.17
CA GLU A 124 44.40 27.26 -20.46
C GLU A 124 43.43 27.93 -19.48
N THR A 125 42.14 27.94 -19.81
CA THR A 125 41.08 28.16 -18.82
C THR A 125 40.41 26.84 -18.49
N HIS A 126 40.74 26.27 -17.33
CA HIS A 126 39.98 25.22 -16.67
C HIS A 126 38.54 25.70 -16.41
N GLY A 127 37.64 25.43 -17.35
CA GLY A 127 36.21 25.54 -17.16
C GLY A 127 35.72 24.38 -16.29
N ALA A 128 35.12 24.71 -15.15
CA ALA A 128 34.47 23.76 -14.28
C ALA A 128 33.37 23.01 -15.05
N GLU A 129 33.62 21.74 -15.38
CA GLU A 129 32.57 20.79 -15.74
C GLU A 129 31.64 20.65 -14.55
N THR A 130 30.49 21.32 -14.62
CA THR A 130 29.35 21.02 -13.77
C THR A 130 29.03 19.54 -13.93
N THR A 131 29.29 18.77 -12.86
CA THR A 131 28.85 17.39 -12.67
C THR A 131 27.33 17.34 -12.58
N ALA A 132 26.66 17.57 -13.71
CA ALA A 132 25.24 17.39 -13.84
C ALA A 132 24.94 15.90 -13.64
N VAL A 133 24.04 15.60 -12.70
CA VAL A 133 23.40 14.28 -12.60
C VAL A 133 22.89 13.94 -14.01
N PRO A 134 23.13 12.73 -14.55
CA PRO A 134 22.52 12.35 -15.82
C PRO A 134 21.02 12.52 -15.67
N GLN A 135 20.48 13.54 -16.32
CA GLN A 135 19.06 13.81 -16.31
C GLN A 135 18.49 12.78 -17.27
N TYR A 136 18.00 11.66 -16.75
CA TYR A 136 17.26 10.69 -17.56
C TYR A 136 16.11 11.46 -18.22
N SER A 137 16.26 11.72 -19.52
CA SER A 137 15.38 12.63 -20.23
C SER A 137 13.99 12.00 -20.40
N GLY A 138 12.96 12.79 -20.11
CA GLY A 138 11.63 12.66 -20.72
C GLY A 138 10.58 11.76 -20.05
N GLN A 139 10.92 10.64 -19.41
CA GLN A 139 9.87 9.69 -18.95
C GLN A 139 9.42 9.93 -17.50
N TRP A 140 8.78 11.08 -17.22
CA TRP A 140 8.11 11.29 -15.92
C TRP A 140 6.94 10.30 -15.68
N LEU A 141 6.43 9.69 -16.75
CA LEU A 141 5.35 8.73 -16.73
C LEU A 141 5.72 7.44 -17.47
N SER A 142 6.65 6.67 -16.90
CA SER A 142 6.83 5.26 -17.23
C SER A 142 6.10 4.42 -16.19
N LEU A 143 5.15 3.58 -16.62
CA LEU A 143 4.43 2.65 -15.73
C LEU A 143 4.92 1.23 -16.05
N GLY A 144 5.63 0.64 -15.10
CA GLY A 144 6.20 -0.71 -15.23
C GLY A 144 5.90 -1.59 -14.03
N VAL A 145 6.39 -2.83 -14.11
CA VAL A 145 6.32 -3.81 -13.02
C VAL A 145 7.67 -4.40 -12.72
N VAL A 146 7.90 -4.76 -11.47
CA VAL A 146 9.19 -5.32 -11.02
C VAL A 146 8.98 -6.41 -9.99
N VAL A 147 9.86 -7.41 -10.05
CA VAL A 147 9.85 -8.54 -9.14
C VAL A 147 11.25 -8.70 -8.54
N ASP A 148 11.36 -8.42 -7.25
CA ASP A 148 12.57 -8.56 -6.46
C ASP A 148 12.28 -9.44 -5.21
N PRO A 149 13.26 -9.70 -4.31
CA PRO A 149 13.03 -10.57 -3.16
C PRO A 149 11.94 -10.02 -2.22
N LEU A 150 11.90 -8.70 -2.04
CA LEU A 150 10.94 -8.04 -1.16
C LEU A 150 9.51 -8.17 -1.70
N ASN A 151 9.32 -7.87 -2.99
CA ASN A 151 8.04 -8.02 -3.69
C ASN A 151 7.61 -9.48 -3.71
N THR A 152 8.53 -10.42 -3.90
CA THR A 152 8.24 -11.86 -3.87
C THR A 152 7.58 -12.29 -2.55
N LEU A 153 8.05 -11.77 -1.41
CA LEU A 153 7.45 -12.04 -0.11
C LEU A 153 6.03 -11.45 0.00
N MET A 154 5.84 -10.23 -0.50
CA MET A 154 4.53 -9.58 -0.52
C MET A 154 3.54 -10.29 -1.46
N LEU A 155 4.02 -10.78 -2.61
CA LEU A 155 3.25 -11.55 -3.59
C LEU A 155 2.80 -12.91 -3.01
N ILE A 156 3.51 -13.48 -2.04
CA ILE A 156 3.02 -14.66 -1.32
C ILE A 156 1.98 -14.25 -0.28
N MET A 157 2.30 -13.27 0.55
CA MET A 157 1.53 -12.90 1.74
C MET A 157 0.18 -12.23 1.40
N VAL A 158 0.17 -11.24 0.51
CA VAL A 158 -1.00 -10.39 0.23
C VAL A 158 -2.16 -11.20 -0.37
N PRO A 159 -2.03 -11.85 -1.55
CA PRO A 159 -3.17 -12.51 -2.16
C PRO A 159 -3.66 -13.70 -1.34
N PHE A 160 -2.78 -14.39 -0.61
CA PHE A 160 -3.18 -15.50 0.28
C PHE A 160 -4.06 -14.98 1.42
N THR A 161 -3.58 -13.96 2.14
CA THR A 161 -4.29 -13.39 3.29
C THR A 161 -5.61 -12.76 2.85
N VAL A 162 -5.60 -12.04 1.73
CA VAL A 162 -6.81 -11.42 1.17
C VAL A 162 -7.81 -12.50 0.73
N LEU A 163 -7.38 -13.59 0.08
CA LEU A 163 -8.29 -14.69 -0.29
C LEU A 163 -8.96 -15.29 0.96
N MET A 164 -8.22 -15.52 2.05
CA MET A 164 -8.80 -16.03 3.30
C MET A 164 -9.85 -15.06 3.86
N ILE A 165 -9.60 -13.75 3.80
CA ILE A 165 -10.55 -12.73 4.24
C ILE A 165 -11.79 -12.69 3.33
N PHE A 166 -11.63 -12.89 2.02
CA PHE A 166 -12.76 -12.98 1.08
C PHE A 166 -13.65 -14.18 1.37
N ILE A 167 -13.05 -15.33 1.70
CA ILE A 167 -13.79 -16.54 2.10
C ILE A 167 -14.53 -16.27 3.41
N TYR A 168 -13.83 -15.73 4.42
CA TYR A 168 -14.40 -15.36 5.71
C TYR A 168 -15.56 -14.37 5.58
N SER A 169 -15.44 -13.38 4.70
CA SER A 169 -16.47 -12.34 4.49
C SER A 169 -17.82 -12.91 4.08
N VAL A 170 -17.85 -14.02 3.34
CA VAL A 170 -19.13 -14.67 2.97
C VAL A 170 -19.76 -15.33 4.19
N GLY A 171 -18.97 -15.96 5.05
CA GLY A 171 -19.46 -16.54 6.30
C GLY A 171 -19.97 -15.47 7.27
N TYR A 172 -19.22 -14.38 7.42
CA TYR A 172 -19.56 -13.24 8.27
C TYR A 172 -20.95 -12.67 7.96
N HIS A 173 -21.23 -12.34 6.70
CA HIS A 173 -22.52 -11.75 6.32
C HIS A 173 -23.69 -12.76 6.27
N ASN A 174 -23.41 -14.08 6.15
CA ASN A 174 -24.46 -15.12 6.15
C ASN A 174 -24.69 -15.74 7.54
N PHE A 175 -24.02 -15.23 8.58
CA PHE A 175 -24.11 -15.81 9.92
C PHE A 175 -25.54 -15.74 10.47
N GLY A 176 -25.98 -16.81 11.16
CA GLY A 176 -27.33 -16.96 11.72
C GLY A 176 -28.40 -17.51 10.77
N GLN A 177 -28.07 -17.77 9.49
CA GLN A 177 -29.03 -18.35 8.56
C GLN A 177 -29.21 -19.87 8.77
N PRO A 178 -30.42 -20.43 8.54
CA PRO A 178 -30.65 -21.88 8.56
C PRO A 178 -29.74 -22.64 7.59
N LEU A 179 -29.30 -23.85 7.97
CA LEU A 179 -28.57 -24.71 7.05
C LEU A 179 -29.40 -24.97 5.78
N GLY A 180 -28.83 -24.63 4.61
CA GLY A 180 -29.47 -24.79 3.30
C GLY A 180 -29.96 -23.50 2.66
N THR A 181 -29.81 -22.33 3.31
CA THR A 181 -30.01 -21.05 2.64
C THR A 181 -28.95 -20.80 1.55
N LYS A 182 -29.33 -20.03 0.53
CA LYS A 182 -28.42 -19.69 -0.56
C LYS A 182 -27.32 -18.77 -0.03
N LEU A 183 -26.05 -19.10 -0.26
CA LEU A 183 -24.94 -18.20 0.05
C LEU A 183 -25.18 -16.80 -0.55
N GLY A 184 -25.05 -15.78 0.28
CA GLY A 184 -25.23 -14.37 -0.11
C GLY A 184 -26.62 -13.82 0.16
N THR A 185 -27.41 -14.45 1.04
CA THR A 185 -28.64 -13.88 1.61
C THR A 185 -28.38 -13.51 3.07
N PRO A 186 -28.00 -12.26 3.38
CA PRO A 186 -27.65 -11.84 4.75
C PRO A 186 -28.85 -11.94 5.70
N ASN A 187 -28.59 -12.24 6.98
CA ASN A 187 -29.63 -12.54 7.99
C ASN A 187 -30.26 -11.33 8.68
N HIS A 188 -29.70 -10.14 8.51
CA HIS A 188 -30.30 -8.93 9.09
C HIS A 188 -31.68 -8.74 8.45
N GLY A 189 -32.75 -8.59 9.25
CA GLY A 189 -34.16 -8.55 8.82
C GLY A 189 -34.55 -7.44 7.81
N LYS A 190 -33.57 -6.78 7.21
CA LYS A 190 -33.61 -5.96 6.01
C LYS A 190 -32.38 -6.40 5.20
N GLU A 191 -32.56 -6.97 4.02
CA GLU A 191 -31.47 -7.36 3.09
C GLU A 191 -30.30 -6.37 3.22
N GLU A 192 -29.07 -6.80 3.54
CA GLU A 192 -27.96 -5.85 3.55
C GLU A 192 -27.84 -5.27 2.13
N PRO A 193 -28.25 -4.01 1.91
CA PRO A 193 -28.55 -3.54 0.56
C PRO A 193 -27.27 -3.26 -0.25
N LEU A 194 -26.11 -3.58 0.32
CA LEU A 194 -24.77 -3.20 -0.12
C LEU A 194 -23.81 -4.39 -0.26
N PHE A 195 -24.28 -5.64 -0.19
CA PHE A 195 -23.41 -6.82 -0.27
C PHE A 195 -22.55 -6.86 -1.55
N ALA A 196 -23.13 -6.58 -2.73
CA ALA A 196 -22.36 -6.48 -3.97
C ALA A 196 -21.33 -5.33 -3.94
N ARG A 197 -21.68 -4.19 -3.32
CA ARG A 197 -20.77 -3.05 -3.15
C ARG A 197 -19.60 -3.42 -2.23
N PHE A 198 -19.85 -4.19 -1.17
CA PHE A 198 -18.80 -4.67 -0.27
C PHE A 198 -17.72 -5.45 -1.04
N PHE A 199 -18.12 -6.48 -1.80
CA PHE A 199 -17.17 -7.29 -2.56
C PHE A 199 -16.50 -6.51 -3.68
N ALA A 200 -17.21 -5.60 -4.34
CA ALA A 200 -16.60 -4.69 -5.32
C ALA A 200 -15.47 -3.86 -4.68
N MET A 201 -15.74 -3.20 -3.55
CA MET A 201 -14.75 -2.36 -2.88
C MET A 201 -13.58 -3.19 -2.31
N MET A 202 -13.84 -4.38 -1.77
CA MET A 202 -12.79 -5.31 -1.34
C MET A 202 -11.91 -5.74 -2.52
N SER A 203 -12.49 -6.01 -3.68
CA SER A 203 -11.75 -6.34 -4.91
C SER A 203 -10.91 -5.17 -5.42
N LEU A 204 -11.44 -3.94 -5.40
CA LEU A 204 -10.67 -2.75 -5.76
C LEU A 204 -9.52 -2.50 -4.78
N PHE A 205 -9.75 -2.71 -3.48
CA PHE A 205 -8.71 -2.61 -2.44
C PHE A 205 -7.59 -3.62 -2.70
N ALA A 206 -7.94 -4.89 -2.93
CA ALA A 206 -6.98 -5.94 -3.22
C ALA A 206 -6.18 -5.66 -4.50
N GLY A 207 -6.86 -5.22 -5.57
CA GLY A 207 -6.22 -4.84 -6.82
C GLY A 207 -5.24 -3.67 -6.64
N ALA A 208 -5.63 -2.65 -5.88
CA ALA A 208 -4.77 -1.49 -5.58
C ALA A 208 -3.53 -1.87 -4.75
N MET A 209 -3.69 -2.75 -3.75
CA MET A 209 -2.55 -3.27 -2.98
C MET A 209 -1.60 -4.07 -3.87
N LEU A 210 -2.13 -4.91 -4.77
CA LEU A 210 -1.31 -5.69 -5.69
C LEU A 210 -0.61 -4.82 -6.73
N ILE A 211 -1.25 -3.76 -7.26
CA ILE A 211 -0.60 -2.74 -8.10
C ILE A 211 0.60 -2.16 -7.35
N LEU A 212 0.38 -1.73 -6.11
CA LEU A 212 1.42 -1.11 -5.30
C LEU A 212 2.60 -2.07 -5.06
N VAL A 213 2.33 -3.36 -4.80
CA VAL A 213 3.39 -4.37 -4.60
C VAL A 213 4.24 -4.57 -5.85
N VAL A 214 3.63 -4.60 -7.03
CA VAL A 214 4.39 -4.83 -8.29
C VAL A 214 4.97 -3.56 -8.89
N ALA A 215 4.68 -2.38 -8.33
CA ALA A 215 5.06 -1.10 -8.90
C ALA A 215 6.60 -0.94 -9.01
N ASP A 216 7.06 -0.56 -10.20
CA ASP A 216 8.48 -0.30 -10.47
C ASP A 216 8.93 1.14 -10.18
N ASN A 217 7.97 2.05 -10.01
CA ASN A 217 8.22 3.46 -9.78
C ASN A 217 7.31 4.04 -8.69
N LEU A 218 7.76 5.15 -8.09
CA LEU A 218 7.05 5.83 -7.00
C LEU A 218 5.68 6.37 -7.39
N LEU A 219 5.44 6.73 -8.67
CA LEU A 219 4.14 7.24 -9.10
C LEU A 219 3.10 6.14 -9.18
N LEU A 220 3.41 4.99 -9.78
CA LEU A 220 2.50 3.84 -9.80
C LEU A 220 2.23 3.32 -8.38
N PHE A 221 3.27 3.32 -7.54
CA PHE A 221 3.15 3.02 -6.11
C PHE A 221 2.15 3.98 -5.44
N PHE A 222 2.28 5.28 -5.68
CA PHE A 222 1.37 6.31 -5.16
C PHE A 222 -0.07 6.16 -5.71
N ILE A 223 -0.25 5.77 -6.97
CA ILE A 223 -1.59 5.50 -7.53
C ILE A 223 -2.28 4.37 -6.75
N GLY A 224 -1.59 3.24 -6.53
CA GLY A 224 -2.12 2.15 -5.71
C GLY A 224 -2.43 2.60 -4.27
N TRP A 225 -1.56 3.43 -3.71
CA TRP A 225 -1.71 4.04 -2.38
C TRP A 225 -2.97 4.90 -2.23
N GLU A 226 -3.26 5.74 -3.22
CA GLU A 226 -4.46 6.58 -3.29
C GLU A 226 -5.73 5.75 -3.42
N ILE A 227 -5.75 4.79 -4.33
CA ILE A 227 -6.91 3.93 -4.56
C ILE A 227 -7.24 3.14 -3.29
N MET A 228 -6.24 2.61 -2.58
CA MET A 228 -6.46 1.99 -1.27
C MET A 228 -7.03 2.97 -0.23
N GLY A 229 -6.55 4.22 -0.21
CA GLY A 229 -7.12 5.28 0.62
C GLY A 229 -8.61 5.48 0.37
N PHE A 230 -9.01 5.56 -0.90
CA PHE A 230 -10.42 5.66 -1.30
C PHE A 230 -11.24 4.41 -0.92
N CYS A 231 -10.69 3.22 -1.12
CA CYS A 231 -11.36 1.98 -0.73
C CYS A 231 -11.57 1.91 0.79
N SER A 232 -10.57 2.31 1.58
CA SER A 232 -10.67 2.35 3.04
C SER A 232 -11.80 3.27 3.52
N TYR A 233 -11.92 4.47 2.93
CA TYR A 233 -13.03 5.39 3.19
C TYR A 233 -14.38 4.72 2.92
N SER A 234 -14.52 4.06 1.77
CA SER A 234 -15.76 3.41 1.36
C SER A 234 -16.14 2.21 2.23
N LEU A 235 -15.15 1.46 2.72
CA LEU A 235 -15.35 0.23 3.51
C LEU A 235 -15.52 0.51 5.01
N ILE A 236 -14.80 1.48 5.58
CA ILE A 236 -15.05 1.92 6.97
C ILE A 236 -16.45 2.52 7.08
N GLY A 237 -16.83 3.36 6.11
CA GLY A 237 -18.15 3.97 6.02
C GLY A 237 -19.21 3.06 5.40
N PHE A 238 -19.04 1.73 5.42
CA PHE A 238 -19.95 0.80 4.76
C PHE A 238 -21.39 0.96 5.27
N TRP A 239 -21.56 1.03 6.60
CA TRP A 239 -22.84 1.33 7.25
C TRP A 239 -23.02 2.83 7.53
N TYR A 240 -22.88 3.66 6.50
CA TYR A 240 -22.93 5.13 6.59
C TYR A 240 -24.21 5.70 7.25
N ALA A 241 -25.32 4.95 7.21
CA ALA A 241 -26.61 5.35 7.77
C ALA A 241 -26.74 5.04 9.27
N ARG A 242 -25.85 4.24 9.86
CA ARG A 242 -25.87 3.89 11.28
C ARG A 242 -25.56 5.14 12.12
N THR A 243 -26.34 5.33 13.18
CA THR A 243 -26.21 6.41 14.16
C THR A 243 -26.27 5.82 15.56
N TYR A 244 -25.53 6.41 16.49
CA TYR A 244 -25.48 6.00 17.88
C TYR A 244 -26.06 7.10 18.77
N ASP A 245 -26.78 6.71 19.82
CA ASP A 245 -27.28 7.63 20.83
C ASP A 245 -26.19 7.99 21.87
N ASP A 246 -25.22 7.10 22.07
CA ASP A 246 -24.05 7.38 22.92
C ASP A 246 -23.10 8.39 22.24
N PRO A 247 -22.87 9.56 22.83
CA PRO A 247 -21.95 10.56 22.29
C PRO A 247 -20.48 10.12 22.25
N ARG A 248 -20.10 9.02 22.92
CA ARG A 248 -18.73 8.49 22.91
C ARG A 248 -18.43 7.63 21.68
N LYS A 249 -19.45 7.10 21.01
CA LYS A 249 -19.30 6.28 19.80
C LYS A 249 -19.29 7.16 18.56
N ILE A 250 -18.36 6.90 17.65
CA ILE A 250 -18.27 7.65 16.39
C ILE A 250 -19.11 6.96 15.32
N PRO A 251 -20.06 7.65 14.68
CA PRO A 251 -20.79 7.05 13.56
C PRO A 251 -19.85 6.64 12.41
N PRO A 252 -20.11 5.53 11.69
CA PRO A 252 -19.23 5.02 10.62
C PRO A 252 -18.90 6.06 9.54
N ARG A 253 -19.84 6.95 9.24
CA ARG A 253 -19.64 8.07 8.28
C ARG A 253 -18.55 9.06 8.73
N TYR A 254 -18.44 9.33 10.02
CA TYR A 254 -17.45 10.26 10.56
C TYR A 254 -16.11 9.56 10.75
N ALA A 255 -16.14 8.28 11.14
CA ALA A 255 -14.95 7.43 11.21
C ALA A 255 -14.26 7.34 9.84
N SER A 256 -15.02 7.11 8.77
CA SER A 256 -14.45 7.05 7.41
C SER A 256 -13.84 8.37 6.96
N ILE A 257 -14.50 9.50 7.22
CA ILE A 257 -13.97 10.84 6.91
C ILE A 257 -12.68 11.09 7.70
N LYS A 258 -12.66 10.76 9.00
CA LYS A 258 -11.46 10.91 9.84
C LYS A 258 -10.29 10.07 9.31
N ALA A 259 -10.52 8.84 8.89
CA ALA A 259 -9.51 8.00 8.26
C ALA A 259 -9.00 8.56 6.93
N PHE A 260 -9.91 9.00 6.07
CA PHE A 260 -9.53 9.57 4.79
C PHE A 260 -8.73 10.87 4.96
N MET A 261 -9.20 11.80 5.80
CA MET A 261 -8.56 13.10 6.00
C MET A 261 -7.21 12.99 6.70
N THR A 262 -7.11 12.17 7.75
CA THR A 262 -5.84 11.99 8.48
C THR A 262 -4.76 11.40 7.58
N THR A 263 -5.11 10.39 6.76
CA THR A 263 -4.15 9.81 5.81
C THR A 263 -3.83 10.77 4.67
N ARG A 264 -4.82 11.52 4.16
CA ARG A 264 -4.60 12.55 3.12
C ARG A 264 -3.57 13.59 3.47
N VAL A 265 -3.55 14.07 4.72
CA VAL A 265 -2.57 15.08 5.16
C VAL A 265 -1.13 14.55 4.97
N ALA A 266 -0.88 13.32 5.40
CA ALA A 266 0.41 12.65 5.20
C ALA A 266 0.73 12.46 3.72
N ASP A 267 -0.26 12.04 2.95
CA ASP A 267 -0.10 11.69 1.54
C ASP A 267 0.23 12.92 0.67
N VAL A 268 -0.24 14.12 1.06
CA VAL A 268 0.17 15.40 0.44
C VAL A 268 1.65 15.70 0.71
N VAL A 269 2.13 15.45 1.93
CA VAL A 269 3.56 15.64 2.27
C VAL A 269 4.42 14.62 1.51
N MET A 270 3.98 13.37 1.44
CA MET A 270 4.64 12.34 0.64
C MET A 270 4.69 12.73 -0.85
N LEU A 271 3.62 13.31 -1.40
CA LEU A 271 3.60 13.80 -2.79
C LEU A 271 4.65 14.90 -3.02
N LEU A 272 4.84 15.82 -2.06
CA LEU A 272 5.94 16.79 -2.12
C LEU A 272 7.30 16.09 -2.12
N GLY A 273 7.45 15.02 -1.34
CA GLY A 273 8.63 14.14 -1.36
C GLY A 273 8.87 13.50 -2.73
N ILE A 274 7.82 12.98 -3.38
CA ILE A 274 7.89 12.40 -4.74
C ILE A 274 8.30 13.45 -5.77
N VAL A 275 7.74 14.66 -5.70
CA VAL A 275 8.11 15.77 -6.60
C VAL A 275 9.56 16.17 -6.40
N PHE A 276 10.00 16.31 -5.15
CA PHE A 276 11.39 16.66 -4.86
C PHE A 276 12.34 15.54 -5.32
N TYR A 277 11.99 14.29 -5.05
CA TYR A 277 12.71 13.11 -5.52
C TYR A 277 12.87 13.12 -7.05
N TYR A 278 11.79 13.37 -7.81
CA TYR A 278 11.87 13.49 -9.26
C TYR A 278 12.81 14.61 -9.71
N ARG A 279 12.79 15.75 -9.01
CA ARG A 279 13.68 16.89 -9.30
C ARG A 279 15.15 16.53 -9.11
N VAL A 280 15.48 15.64 -8.18
CA VAL A 280 16.86 15.21 -7.90
C VAL A 280 17.34 14.14 -8.87
N PHE A 281 16.53 13.10 -9.11
CA PHE A 281 16.95 11.93 -9.88
C PHE A 281 16.56 12.00 -11.37
N GLY A 282 15.62 12.85 -11.77
CA GLY A 282 15.08 12.92 -13.13
C GLY A 282 14.16 11.75 -13.51
N THR A 283 13.97 10.78 -12.61
CA THR A 283 13.16 9.57 -12.81
C THR A 283 12.50 9.16 -11.49
N LEU A 284 11.39 8.45 -11.57
CA LEU A 284 10.68 7.88 -10.41
C LEU A 284 10.91 6.38 -10.25
N ASN A 285 11.69 5.76 -11.14
CA ASN A 285 11.92 4.32 -11.16
C ASN A 285 12.85 3.89 -10.01
N PHE A 286 12.46 2.86 -9.27
CA PHE A 286 13.23 2.39 -8.11
C PHE A 286 14.59 1.81 -8.48
N ALA A 287 14.71 1.07 -9.58
CA ALA A 287 15.98 0.44 -9.97
C ALA A 287 17.04 1.48 -10.36
N GLN A 288 16.63 2.56 -11.02
CA GLN A 288 17.51 3.64 -11.47
C GLN A 288 17.99 4.54 -10.32
N THR A 289 17.28 4.55 -9.19
CA THR A 289 17.47 5.52 -8.11
C THR A 289 17.93 4.90 -6.79
N MET A 290 17.53 3.66 -6.51
CA MET A 290 17.88 2.91 -5.28
C MET A 290 19.17 2.09 -5.45
N ASN A 291 20.03 2.49 -6.39
CA ASN A 291 21.38 1.95 -6.54
C ASN A 291 22.42 2.88 -5.88
N GLY A 292 23.55 2.31 -5.46
CA GLY A 292 24.57 3.04 -4.72
C GLY A 292 25.16 4.23 -5.47
N GLU A 293 25.32 4.12 -6.79
CA GLU A 293 25.90 5.18 -7.63
C GLU A 293 24.98 6.40 -7.73
N ALA A 294 23.69 6.19 -8.00
CA ALA A 294 22.69 7.27 -8.06
C ALA A 294 22.57 8.01 -6.73
N LEU A 295 22.56 7.27 -5.62
CA LEU A 295 22.47 7.86 -4.28
C LEU A 295 23.74 8.64 -3.90
N LEU A 296 24.92 8.12 -4.23
CA LEU A 296 26.20 8.82 -4.00
C LEU A 296 26.28 10.12 -4.80
N ARG A 297 25.95 10.08 -6.11
CA ARG A 297 25.91 11.28 -6.95
C ARG A 297 24.92 12.31 -6.44
N ALA A 298 23.75 11.88 -5.98
CA ALA A 298 22.76 12.78 -5.39
C ALA A 298 23.26 13.41 -4.07
N ALA A 299 24.04 12.67 -3.28
CA ALA A 299 24.65 13.17 -2.05
C ALA A 299 25.80 14.17 -2.30
N GLU A 300 26.52 14.03 -3.43
CA GLU A 300 27.60 14.93 -3.85
C GLU A 300 27.10 16.19 -4.57
N ASN A 301 25.87 16.18 -5.07
CA ASN A 301 25.29 17.32 -5.78
C ASN A 301 25.18 18.56 -4.85
N PRO A 302 25.84 19.70 -5.16
CA PRO A 302 25.84 20.89 -4.31
C PRO A 302 24.45 21.50 -4.07
N ALA A 303 23.50 21.31 -4.98
CA ALA A 303 22.15 21.86 -4.89
C ALA A 303 21.22 21.03 -3.98
N VAL A 304 21.53 19.76 -3.77
CA VAL A 304 20.71 18.80 -2.99
C VAL A 304 21.47 18.37 -1.75
N GLY A 305 22.62 17.73 -1.97
CA GLY A 305 23.51 17.19 -0.95
C GLY A 305 22.83 16.18 -0.04
N VAL A 306 23.56 15.83 1.03
CA VAL A 306 23.07 14.98 2.12
C VAL A 306 21.78 15.51 2.76
N VAL A 307 21.65 16.84 2.89
CA VAL A 307 20.48 17.46 3.51
C VAL A 307 19.22 17.30 2.65
N GLY A 308 19.33 17.47 1.33
CA GLY A 308 18.22 17.26 0.41
C GLY A 308 17.74 15.81 0.41
N LEU A 309 18.67 14.84 0.42
CA LEU A 309 18.31 13.42 0.56
C LEU A 309 17.59 13.14 1.88
N ALA A 310 18.07 13.69 2.99
CA ALA A 310 17.39 13.55 4.29
C ALA A 310 15.96 14.11 4.27
N ILE A 311 15.73 15.26 3.63
CA ILE A 311 14.40 15.86 3.49
C ILE A 311 13.48 14.96 2.65
N ILE A 312 13.98 14.45 1.52
CA ILE A 312 13.23 13.53 0.67
C ILE A 312 12.82 12.28 1.47
N THR A 313 13.77 11.69 2.19
CA THR A 313 13.51 10.53 3.07
C THR A 313 12.39 10.82 4.07
N LEU A 314 12.45 11.96 4.76
CA LEU A 314 11.45 12.33 5.78
C LEU A 314 10.07 12.65 5.17
N PHE A 315 10.02 13.27 3.98
CA PHE A 315 8.75 13.52 3.29
C PHE A 315 8.10 12.22 2.83
N LEU A 316 8.87 11.28 2.27
CA LEU A 316 8.36 9.95 1.92
C LEU A 316 7.92 9.18 3.17
N PHE A 317 8.70 9.24 4.25
CA PHE A 317 8.36 8.65 5.54
C PHE A 317 7.05 9.20 6.14
N THR A 318 6.74 10.48 5.92
CA THR A 318 5.47 11.06 6.39
C THR A 318 4.25 10.35 5.79
N GLY A 319 4.36 9.81 4.57
CA GLY A 319 3.33 8.93 4.01
C GLY A 319 3.09 7.69 4.87
N THR A 320 4.18 7.01 5.27
CA THR A 320 4.12 5.88 6.19
C THR A 320 3.49 6.27 7.53
N ASP A 321 3.77 7.46 8.06
CA ASP A 321 3.13 7.93 9.29
C ASP A 321 1.60 7.95 9.18
N GLY A 322 1.08 8.38 8.03
CA GLY A 322 -0.34 8.36 7.71
C GLY A 322 -0.92 6.94 7.61
N LYS A 323 -0.42 6.13 6.67
CA LYS A 323 -1.02 4.80 6.36
C LYS A 323 -0.74 3.74 7.42
N SER A 324 0.42 3.77 8.06
CA SER A 324 0.79 2.84 9.14
C SER A 324 0.46 3.40 10.53
N ALA A 325 -0.34 4.48 10.60
CA ALA A 325 -0.88 5.03 11.83
C ALA A 325 0.19 5.33 12.89
N GLN A 326 1.30 5.97 12.50
CA GLN A 326 2.33 6.38 13.44
C GLN A 326 1.93 7.67 14.15
N TRP A 327 2.57 7.97 15.28
CA TRP A 327 2.40 9.26 15.92
C TRP A 327 2.95 10.38 15.00
N PRO A 328 2.21 11.48 14.77
CA PRO A 328 0.96 11.90 15.42
C PRO A 328 -0.33 11.48 14.70
N LEU A 329 -0.25 10.85 13.52
CA LEU A 329 -1.39 10.55 12.64
C LEU A 329 -2.12 9.24 12.94
N HIS A 330 -1.88 8.61 14.08
CA HIS A 330 -2.47 7.33 14.50
C HIS A 330 -3.98 7.35 14.79
N VAL A 331 -4.57 8.52 15.01
CA VAL A 331 -5.93 8.72 15.59
C VAL A 331 -7.09 8.17 14.77
N TRP A 332 -6.87 7.78 13.51
CA TRP A 332 -7.93 7.24 12.67
C TRP A 332 -8.14 5.73 12.80
N LEU A 333 -7.09 5.00 13.17
CA LEU A 333 -7.07 3.55 13.09
C LEU A 333 -8.00 2.87 14.13
N PRO A 334 -8.11 3.36 15.39
CA PRO A 334 -9.07 2.81 16.33
C PRO A 334 -10.51 2.99 15.86
N ASP A 335 -10.86 4.16 15.31
CA ASP A 335 -12.22 4.43 14.83
C ASP A 335 -12.56 3.72 13.52
N ALA A 336 -11.55 3.28 12.77
CA ALA A 336 -11.77 2.42 11.60
C ALA A 336 -12.44 1.08 11.97
N MET A 337 -12.50 0.73 13.27
CA MET A 337 -13.19 -0.45 13.79
C MET A 337 -14.71 -0.36 13.69
N GLU A 338 -15.27 0.79 13.32
CA GLU A 338 -16.70 0.90 12.96
C GLU A 338 -17.05 0.15 11.67
N GLY A 339 -16.07 -0.16 10.82
CA GLY A 339 -16.27 -0.96 9.63
C GLY A 339 -16.54 -2.44 9.93
N PRO A 340 -17.09 -3.21 8.97
CA PRO A 340 -17.28 -4.66 9.11
C PRO A 340 -15.97 -5.36 9.48
N THR A 341 -16.01 -6.40 10.31
CA THR A 341 -14.79 -7.09 10.79
C THR A 341 -13.87 -7.62 9.68
N PRO A 342 -14.37 -8.13 8.53
CA PRO A 342 -13.48 -8.48 7.42
C PRO A 342 -12.72 -7.29 6.82
N VAL A 343 -13.28 -6.08 6.89
CA VAL A 343 -12.58 -4.84 6.47
C VAL A 343 -11.43 -4.55 7.43
N SER A 344 -11.66 -4.65 8.74
CA SER A 344 -10.62 -4.50 9.76
C SER A 344 -9.46 -5.47 9.49
N ALA A 345 -9.75 -6.74 9.15
CA ALA A 345 -8.72 -7.72 8.79
C ALA A 345 -7.89 -7.30 7.57
N VAL A 346 -8.52 -6.81 6.49
CA VAL A 346 -7.78 -6.37 5.28
C VAL A 346 -6.95 -5.11 5.55
N ILE A 347 -7.52 -4.12 6.23
CA ILE A 347 -6.85 -2.84 6.50
C ILE A 347 -5.63 -3.05 7.42
N HIS A 348 -5.78 -3.86 8.48
CA HIS A 348 -4.79 -3.98 9.56
C HIS A 348 -3.76 -5.08 9.36
N ALA A 349 -3.98 -5.99 8.42
CA ALA A 349 -3.11 -7.14 8.25
C ALA A 349 -2.49 -7.20 6.85
N ALA A 350 -3.34 -7.32 5.82
CA ALA A 350 -2.87 -7.67 4.49
C ALA A 350 -2.42 -6.47 3.66
N ALA A 351 -3.02 -5.29 3.86
CA ALA A 351 -2.94 -4.24 2.85
C ALA A 351 -2.53 -2.86 3.37
N MET A 352 -3.47 -2.01 3.80
CA MET A 352 -3.21 -0.57 3.95
C MET A 352 -2.10 -0.22 4.93
N VAL A 353 -2.14 -0.77 6.14
CA VAL A 353 -1.08 -0.47 7.12
C VAL A 353 0.27 -1.09 6.75
N SER A 354 0.23 -2.22 6.04
CA SER A 354 1.41 -2.93 5.55
C SER A 354 2.09 -2.19 4.39
N ALA A 355 1.31 -1.46 3.58
CA ALA A 355 1.82 -0.64 2.49
C ALA A 355 2.79 0.45 2.97
N GLY A 356 2.53 1.06 4.13
CA GLY A 356 3.44 2.06 4.68
C GLY A 356 4.78 1.48 5.13
N ILE A 357 4.81 0.29 5.73
CA ILE A 357 6.06 -0.40 6.08
C ILE A 357 6.79 -0.86 4.81
N PHE A 358 6.03 -1.36 3.82
CA PHE A 358 6.57 -1.78 2.54
C PHE A 358 7.22 -0.62 1.77
N LEU A 359 6.66 0.59 1.82
CA LEU A 359 7.32 1.80 1.27
C LEU A 359 8.71 1.99 1.89
N LEU A 360 8.83 1.95 3.23
CA LEU A 360 10.10 2.15 3.91
C LEU A 360 11.12 1.04 3.61
N LEU A 361 10.65 -0.20 3.50
CA LEU A 361 11.50 -1.30 3.04
C LEU A 361 11.99 -1.08 1.61
N ARG A 362 11.13 -0.56 0.74
CA ARG A 362 11.45 -0.32 -0.67
C ARG A 362 12.44 0.83 -0.87
N ILE A 363 12.28 1.91 -0.11
CA ILE A 363 13.21 3.05 -0.12
C ILE A 363 14.33 2.89 0.91
N PHE A 364 14.52 1.69 1.47
CA PHE A 364 15.53 1.48 2.51
C PHE A 364 16.95 1.87 2.07
N PRO A 365 17.40 1.67 0.80
CA PRO A 365 18.69 2.18 0.36
C PRO A 365 18.86 3.70 0.58
N LEU A 366 17.81 4.48 0.30
CA LEU A 366 17.78 5.92 0.58
C LEU A 366 17.82 6.22 2.08
N ILE A 367 17.10 5.44 2.90
CA ILE A 367 17.15 5.53 4.37
C ILE A 367 18.57 5.21 4.86
N ALA A 368 19.21 4.14 4.37
CA ALA A 368 20.53 3.69 4.78
C ALA A 368 21.61 4.73 4.50
N VAL A 369 21.57 5.37 3.31
CA VAL A 369 22.45 6.52 3.01
C VAL A 369 22.19 7.66 3.99
N SER A 370 20.92 7.96 4.27
CA SER A 370 20.56 8.98 5.26
C SER A 370 21.04 8.63 6.67
N LEU A 371 21.00 7.35 7.08
CA LEU A 371 21.49 6.90 8.39
C LEU A 371 23.01 7.10 8.54
N HIS A 372 23.79 6.82 7.49
CA HIS A 372 25.24 6.99 7.52
C HIS A 372 25.68 8.45 7.43
N THR A 373 24.97 9.27 6.64
CA THR A 373 25.36 10.65 6.35
C THR A 373 24.72 11.66 7.32
N ASN A 374 23.53 11.36 7.84
CA ASN A 374 22.79 12.20 8.78
C ASN A 374 22.03 11.33 9.82
N PRO A 375 22.68 10.97 10.94
CA PRO A 375 22.08 10.11 11.98
C PRO A 375 20.75 10.61 12.54
N THR A 376 20.46 11.93 12.43
CA THR A 376 19.19 12.52 12.87
C THR A 376 17.99 11.89 12.17
N VAL A 377 18.10 11.48 10.91
CA VAL A 377 17.00 10.81 10.18
C VAL A 377 16.61 9.50 10.86
N GLY A 378 17.60 8.69 11.25
CA GLY A 378 17.37 7.44 11.98
C GLY A 378 16.77 7.66 13.36
N ILE A 379 17.22 8.70 14.07
CA ILE A 379 16.65 9.09 15.36
C ILE A 379 15.18 9.50 15.22
N ILE A 380 14.80 10.21 14.14
CA ILE A 380 13.42 10.62 13.89
C ILE A 380 12.55 9.40 13.58
N ILE A 381 12.92 8.60 12.57
CA ILE A 381 12.15 7.41 12.16
C ILE A 381 12.06 6.42 13.33
N GLY A 382 13.20 6.09 13.93
CA GLY A 382 13.31 5.17 15.04
C GLY A 382 12.57 5.66 16.28
N GLY A 383 12.71 6.95 16.60
CA GLY A 383 12.05 7.59 17.74
C GLY A 383 10.53 7.64 17.61
N ILE A 384 10.01 8.01 16.43
CA ILE A 384 8.57 7.98 16.15
C ILE A 384 8.03 6.56 16.25
N GLY A 385 8.72 5.58 15.66
CA GLY A 385 8.33 4.17 15.74
C GLY A 385 8.31 3.65 17.18
N ALA A 386 9.37 3.89 17.95
CA ALA A 386 9.49 3.45 19.34
C ALA A 386 8.45 4.11 20.25
N PHE A 387 8.21 5.42 20.07
CA PHE A 387 7.18 6.14 20.80
C PHE A 387 5.78 5.61 20.46
N THR A 388 5.48 5.41 19.17
CA THR A 388 4.22 4.83 18.70
C THR A 388 4.00 3.44 19.30
N ALA A 389 5.04 2.60 19.34
CA ALA A 389 5.00 1.25 19.90
C ALA A 389 4.55 1.26 21.37
N LEU A 390 5.19 2.10 22.19
CA LEU A 390 4.91 2.21 23.63
C LEU A 390 3.55 2.86 23.91
N MET A 391 3.26 3.97 23.21
CA MET A 391 2.00 4.70 23.36
C MET A 391 0.81 3.79 23.04
N ALA A 392 0.83 3.10 21.90
CA ALA A 392 -0.30 2.26 21.52
C ALA A 392 -0.44 1.02 22.41
N ALA A 393 0.67 0.43 22.89
CA ALA A 393 0.62 -0.69 23.82
C ALA A 393 -0.08 -0.31 25.14
N THR A 394 0.21 0.87 25.68
CA THR A 394 -0.45 1.35 26.91
C THR A 394 -1.92 1.69 26.70
N MET A 395 -2.27 2.29 25.55
CA MET A 395 -3.68 2.56 25.19
C MET A 395 -4.51 1.28 25.00
N ALA A 396 -3.89 0.19 24.50
CA ALA A 396 -4.55 -1.10 24.33
C ALA A 396 -5.01 -1.72 25.65
N LEU A 397 -4.28 -1.51 26.75
CA LEU A 397 -4.61 -2.07 28.08
C LEU A 397 -5.89 -1.50 28.69
N THR A 398 -6.32 -0.32 28.23
CA THR A 398 -7.53 0.35 28.72
C THR A 398 -8.72 0.24 27.77
N GLN A 399 -8.58 -0.48 26.65
CA GLN A 399 -9.69 -0.71 25.72
C GLN A 399 -10.60 -1.81 26.25
N SER A 400 -11.91 -1.57 26.21
CA SER A 400 -12.94 -2.56 26.52
C SER A 400 -13.39 -3.36 25.29
N ASP A 401 -13.42 -2.74 24.10
CA ASP A 401 -13.80 -3.39 22.84
C ASP A 401 -12.64 -4.23 22.27
N VAL A 402 -12.96 -5.47 21.89
CA VAL A 402 -12.01 -6.41 21.30
C VAL A 402 -11.36 -5.88 20.01
N LYS A 403 -12.13 -5.18 19.16
CA LYS A 403 -11.58 -4.63 17.91
C LYS A 403 -10.65 -3.45 18.20
N GLY A 404 -10.99 -2.61 19.18
CA GLY A 404 -10.15 -1.53 19.69
C GLY A 404 -8.81 -2.02 20.22
N VAL A 405 -8.80 -3.08 21.05
CA VAL A 405 -7.55 -3.72 21.52
C VAL A 405 -6.70 -4.20 20.33
N LEU A 406 -7.33 -4.83 19.33
CA LEU A 406 -6.64 -5.31 18.13
C LEU A 406 -6.11 -4.17 17.25
N ALA A 407 -6.82 -3.05 17.17
CA ALA A 407 -6.38 -1.85 16.45
C ALA A 407 -5.12 -1.25 17.10
N PHE A 408 -5.15 -0.98 18.42
CA PHE A 408 -3.98 -0.43 19.11
C PHE A 408 -2.78 -1.38 19.13
N SER A 409 -3.00 -2.69 19.25
CA SER A 409 -1.90 -3.63 19.10
C SER A 409 -1.33 -3.65 17.68
N THR A 410 -2.11 -3.37 16.63
CA THR A 410 -1.56 -3.15 15.27
C THR A 410 -0.70 -1.90 15.21
N ILE A 411 -1.18 -0.75 15.74
CA ILE A 411 -0.38 0.49 15.82
C ILE A 411 0.95 0.22 16.51
N SER A 412 0.93 -0.53 17.62
CA SER A 412 2.13 -0.86 18.38
C SER A 412 3.12 -1.70 17.56
N GLN A 413 2.65 -2.76 16.88
CA GLN A 413 3.51 -3.63 16.08
C GLN A 413 4.11 -2.93 14.85
N LEU A 414 3.35 -2.05 14.20
CA LEU A 414 3.88 -1.22 13.12
C LEU A 414 4.93 -0.23 13.66
N GLY A 415 4.70 0.34 14.83
CA GLY A 415 5.71 1.14 15.54
C GLY A 415 7.01 0.39 15.78
N PHE A 416 6.94 -0.90 16.17
CA PHE A 416 8.13 -1.75 16.28
C PHE A 416 8.85 -1.94 14.95
N MET A 417 8.12 -2.13 13.85
CA MET A 417 8.73 -2.27 12.51
C MET A 417 9.39 -0.97 12.05
N VAL A 418 8.74 0.19 12.27
CA VAL A 418 9.31 1.51 11.97
C VAL A 418 10.55 1.77 12.84
N ALA A 419 10.50 1.41 14.13
CA ALA A 419 11.66 1.52 15.03
C ALA A 419 12.85 0.70 14.52
N ALA A 420 12.60 -0.54 14.09
CA ALA A 420 13.61 -1.42 13.51
C ALA A 420 14.24 -0.81 12.24
N LEU A 421 13.43 -0.22 11.36
CA LEU A 421 13.92 0.47 10.15
C LEU A 421 14.78 1.69 10.49
N GLY A 422 14.39 2.47 11.51
CA GLY A 422 15.15 3.65 11.97
C GLY A 422 16.54 3.33 12.53
N VAL A 423 16.76 2.09 13.01
CA VAL A 423 18.08 1.60 13.45
C VAL A 423 18.79 0.74 12.39
N GLY A 424 18.22 0.63 11.19
CA GLY A 424 18.80 -0.12 10.07
C GLY A 424 18.49 -1.62 10.03
N ALA A 425 17.62 -2.12 10.90
CA ALA A 425 17.25 -3.54 11.00
C ALA A 425 16.12 -3.93 10.01
N PHE A 426 16.31 -3.67 8.72
CA PHE A 426 15.28 -3.89 7.68
C PHE A 426 14.85 -5.36 7.54
N VAL A 427 15.76 -6.33 7.72
CA VAL A 427 15.43 -7.77 7.67
C VAL A 427 14.43 -8.13 8.78
N ALA A 428 14.64 -7.62 9.99
CA ALA A 428 13.72 -7.85 11.11
C ALA A 428 12.35 -7.22 10.84
N ALA A 429 12.32 -6.00 10.28
CA ALA A 429 11.08 -5.33 9.91
C ALA A 429 10.31 -6.12 8.82
N ALA A 430 10.98 -6.59 7.78
CA ALA A 430 10.38 -7.38 6.71
C ALA A 430 9.82 -8.72 7.20
N PHE A 431 10.58 -9.44 8.03
CA PHE A 431 10.11 -10.70 8.62
C PHE A 431 8.92 -10.49 9.55
N HIS A 432 8.96 -9.45 10.37
CA HIS A 432 7.85 -9.09 11.25
C HIS A 432 6.61 -8.69 10.43
N LEU A 433 6.75 -7.93 9.35
CA LEU A 433 5.63 -7.56 8.48
C LEU A 433 4.84 -8.79 8.01
N ILE A 434 5.53 -9.85 7.60
CA ILE A 434 4.92 -11.10 7.12
C ILE A 434 4.19 -11.82 8.25
N THR A 435 4.85 -12.02 9.40
CA THR A 435 4.22 -12.71 10.53
C THR A 435 3.02 -11.94 11.07
N HIS A 436 3.16 -10.61 11.20
CA HIS A 436 2.08 -9.71 11.58
C HIS A 436 0.87 -9.85 10.67
N ALA A 437 1.05 -9.88 9.35
CA ALA A 437 -0.07 -10.02 8.42
C ALA A 437 -0.87 -11.32 8.65
N PHE A 438 -0.21 -12.46 8.81
CA PHE A 438 -0.92 -13.71 9.06
C PHE A 438 -1.63 -13.72 10.42
N PHE A 439 -0.91 -13.34 11.50
CA PHE A 439 -1.48 -13.38 12.84
C PHE A 439 -2.58 -12.34 13.04
N LYS A 440 -2.46 -11.14 12.47
CA LYS A 440 -3.50 -10.13 12.57
C LYS A 440 -4.75 -10.47 11.78
N ALA A 441 -4.59 -11.03 10.58
CA ALA A 441 -5.76 -11.50 9.84
C ALA A 441 -6.51 -12.57 10.64
N LEU A 442 -5.77 -13.52 11.23
CA LEU A 442 -6.35 -14.56 12.09
C LEU A 442 -7.04 -13.97 13.33
N LEU A 443 -6.41 -13.02 14.04
CA LEU A 443 -6.99 -12.38 15.22
C LEU A 443 -8.25 -11.60 14.90
N PHE A 444 -8.27 -10.81 13.81
CA PHE A 444 -9.47 -10.07 13.42
C PHE A 444 -10.60 -11.00 12.99
N MET A 445 -10.32 -12.01 12.15
CA MET A 445 -11.35 -12.99 11.76
C MET A 445 -11.85 -13.79 12.97
N GLY A 446 -10.96 -14.17 13.88
CA GLY A 446 -11.31 -14.83 15.14
C GLY A 446 -12.18 -13.96 16.05
N SER A 447 -11.84 -12.67 16.19
CA SER A 447 -12.64 -11.72 16.96
C SER A 447 -14.05 -11.56 16.39
N GLY A 448 -14.20 -11.51 15.05
CA GLY A 448 -15.51 -11.41 14.43
C GLY A 448 -16.37 -12.66 14.64
N SER A 449 -15.75 -13.85 14.70
CA SER A 449 -16.47 -15.08 15.07
C SER A 449 -16.95 -15.05 16.54
N ILE A 450 -16.15 -14.47 17.45
CA ILE A 450 -16.54 -14.29 18.86
C ILE A 450 -17.70 -13.29 18.97
N ILE A 451 -17.59 -12.13 18.31
CA ILE A 451 -18.63 -11.08 18.29
C ILE A 451 -19.97 -11.67 17.85
N HIS A 452 -19.99 -12.38 16.72
CA HIS A 452 -21.19 -13.05 16.22
C HIS A 452 -21.73 -14.11 17.19
N GLY A 453 -20.86 -14.91 17.80
CA GLY A 453 -21.26 -15.91 18.79
C GLY A 453 -21.90 -15.31 20.04
N MET A 454 -21.37 -14.18 20.53
CA MET A 454 -21.90 -13.49 21.71
C MET A 454 -23.23 -12.80 21.41
N GLU A 455 -23.36 -12.15 20.25
CA GLU A 455 -24.62 -11.53 19.79
C GLU A 455 -25.75 -12.59 19.71
N HIS A 456 -25.46 -13.76 19.14
CA HIS A 456 -26.44 -14.85 19.06
C HIS A 456 -26.79 -15.44 20.43
N GLY A 457 -25.80 -15.60 21.32
CA GLY A 457 -26.03 -16.06 22.68
C GLY A 457 -26.89 -15.08 23.50
N HIS A 458 -26.68 -13.78 23.32
CA HIS A 458 -27.46 -12.74 23.98
C HIS A 458 -28.92 -12.74 23.51
N HIS A 459 -29.17 -12.80 22.21
CA HIS A 459 -30.53 -12.91 21.67
C HIS A 459 -31.25 -14.16 22.17
N HIS A 460 -30.58 -15.31 22.19
CA HIS A 460 -31.15 -16.54 22.74
C HIS A 460 -31.46 -16.43 24.24
N TYR A 461 -30.63 -15.74 25.02
CA TYR A 461 -30.92 -15.49 26.44
C TYR A 461 -32.17 -14.63 26.61
N LEU A 462 -32.29 -13.52 25.88
CA LEU A 462 -33.45 -12.64 25.93
C LEU A 462 -34.74 -13.34 25.46
N ASP A 463 -34.67 -14.11 24.38
CA ASP A 463 -35.83 -14.84 23.85
C ASP A 463 -36.35 -15.93 24.81
N HIS A 464 -35.46 -16.56 25.58
CA HIS A 464 -35.82 -17.65 26.50
C HIS A 464 -36.05 -17.22 27.96
N HIS A 465 -35.52 -16.07 28.39
CA HIS A 465 -35.60 -15.61 29.78
C HIS A 465 -36.23 -14.21 29.96
N GLY A 466 -36.50 -13.47 28.88
CA GLY A 466 -37.10 -12.13 28.90
C GLY A 466 -38.58 -12.06 29.31
N GLY A 467 -39.22 -13.20 29.65
CA GLY A 467 -40.59 -13.25 30.14
C GLY A 467 -40.79 -12.92 31.63
N HIS A 468 -39.73 -12.53 32.36
CA HIS A 468 -39.77 -12.33 33.82
C HIS A 468 -39.04 -11.07 34.32
N VAL A 469 -38.94 -10.02 33.50
CA VAL A 469 -38.50 -8.71 34.00
C VAL A 469 -39.71 -7.80 34.06
N ASP A 470 -40.15 -7.51 35.28
CA ASP A 470 -41.30 -6.65 35.59
C ASP A 470 -41.20 -5.29 34.87
N ASP A 471 -42.31 -4.90 34.24
CA ASP A 471 -42.56 -3.63 33.55
C ASP A 471 -42.50 -2.40 34.49
N HIS A 472 -41.31 -2.07 34.99
CA HIS A 472 -41.09 -0.86 35.80
C HIS A 472 -39.83 -0.08 35.43
N HIS A 473 -39.46 -0.03 34.14
CA HIS A 473 -38.67 1.09 33.62
C HIS A 473 -39.18 1.47 32.23
N GLY A 474 -39.63 2.72 32.10
CA GLY A 474 -40.35 3.20 30.94
C GLY A 474 -39.55 3.16 29.64
N ASP A 475 -40.29 2.91 28.56
CA ASP A 475 -40.11 3.41 27.20
C ASP A 475 -38.71 3.98 26.87
N HIS A 476 -37.74 3.07 26.72
CA HIS A 476 -36.54 3.32 25.94
C HIS A 476 -36.56 2.40 24.74
N GLY A 477 -37.14 2.91 23.64
CA GLY A 477 -36.81 2.45 22.31
C GLY A 477 -35.33 2.70 22.05
N GLY A 478 -34.52 1.66 22.23
CA GLY A 478 -33.12 1.60 21.85
C GLY A 478 -32.82 0.14 21.61
N HIS A 479 -32.39 -0.20 20.39
CA HIS A 479 -31.68 -1.44 20.21
C HIS A 479 -30.46 -1.34 21.12
N ASP A 480 -30.45 -2.08 22.22
CA ASP A 480 -29.23 -2.35 22.97
C ASP A 480 -28.33 -3.17 22.04
N ASP A 481 -27.62 -2.47 21.18
CA ASP A 481 -26.49 -3.00 20.41
C ASP A 481 -25.48 -3.45 21.46
N PHE A 482 -25.56 -4.73 21.80
CA PHE A 482 -24.60 -5.44 22.61
C PHE A 482 -23.20 -5.13 22.05
N ASP A 483 -22.34 -4.57 22.90
CA ASP A 483 -20.96 -4.20 22.57
C ASP A 483 -20.04 -5.24 23.24
N PRO A 484 -19.51 -6.23 22.49
CA PRO A 484 -18.56 -7.23 22.98
C PRO A 484 -17.30 -6.69 23.63
#